data_AF-A0A2K8DRG9-F1
#
_entry.id   AF-A0A2K8DRG9-F1
#
_cell.length_a   1.000
_cell.length_b   1.000
_cell.length_c   1.000
_cell.angle_alpha   90.00
_cell.angle_beta   90.00
_cell.angle_gamma   90.00
#
_symmetry.space_group_name_H-M   'P 1'
#
loop_
_entity.id
_entity.type
_entity.pdbx_description
1 polymer ?
#
loop_
_entity_poly.entity_id
_entity_poly.type
_entity_poly.pdbx_seq_one_letter_code
_entity_poly.pdbx_strand_id
1 'polypeptide(L)'
;AAALAMAETSLGHLLAPPRAAAGPAGGAGAGPRLVLLKRDDSSVRVVHQLLGGAECRALIAAVEGLDFSPPGNFEARDRVCERVHTVDPGMSGAVLARLRPFVPEVLIVDGARWRLSRFTHHWRYVRYFRGGHFAPHYDGSKLLPWQEMSMFTVQVYLNSRGVDFEGGDTRFYMDHVPERRGSHSIADGQSMRSFPQGLPPTHAVRPAAGDALVFDHCGRSAFHDAEPVSEGCKYIMRGDLLYAALPEDRALLCQPSAPPEQRSWCSAAAARYATRDFIGQVWTCQCATDQHGAGCCRGLFRDPAMDHLEQLALPSSDRSCSSRVCVLVSGKRASGKDHVASALQSALESEGLAVTRRAAGSINKRAYAAEAGVDLERLEADREFKEAHRVALVRHHQSRNREDPNWCLEEVWAEAVAAGAGVLLMPDFRSLSDLRWFEQRCGGATGLVLLRIGASDDARRARGWQPDAAKDGLYSETDLDSFEGWDACFDNTADSSAGLVEEWVRHTAVPRILAARGEGGGLQRLRRTRREERRARLHARGDARSAPAAPPPQGPPATPFGV
;
A
#
# COMPACT_ATOMS: atom_id res chain seq x y z
N ALA A 1 -25.78 -24.04 21.44
CA ALA A 1 -25.04 -23.85 22.70
C ALA A 1 -23.58 -23.59 22.34
N ALA A 2 -22.95 -22.45 22.58
CA ALA A 2 -23.39 -21.14 23.08
C ALA A 2 -23.05 -20.10 21.98
N ALA A 3 -24.02 -19.28 21.57
CA ALA A 3 -23.71 -18.11 20.76
C ALA A 3 -23.04 -17.10 21.70
N LEU A 4 -21.71 -17.03 21.65
CA LEU A 4 -20.97 -15.90 22.22
C LEU A 4 -21.53 -14.65 21.55
N ALA A 5 -22.34 -13.87 22.29
CA ALA A 5 -22.79 -12.58 21.85
C ALA A 5 -21.54 -11.74 21.59
N MET A 6 -21.26 -11.46 20.31
CA MET A 6 -20.20 -10.53 19.95
C MET A 6 -20.62 -9.16 20.49
N ALA A 7 -19.87 -8.64 21.46
CA ALA A 7 -20.19 -7.34 22.04
C ALA A 7 -20.04 -6.25 20.97
N GLU A 8 -21.05 -5.41 20.81
CA GLU A 8 -20.94 -4.11 20.11
C GLU A 8 -20.11 -3.16 20.98
N THR A 9 -18.81 -3.44 21.09
CA THR A 9 -17.87 -2.58 21.80
C THR A 9 -17.22 -1.64 20.80
N SER A 10 -17.51 -0.33 20.92
CA SER A 10 -16.93 0.73 20.11
C SER A 10 -15.74 1.37 20.83
N LEU A 11 -14.53 0.98 20.44
CA LEU A 11 -13.24 1.51 20.92
C LEU A 11 -12.63 2.52 19.93
N GLY A 12 -13.18 2.68 18.73
CA GLY A 12 -12.66 3.60 17.71
C GLY A 12 -12.52 5.06 18.16
N HIS A 13 -13.32 5.48 19.15
CA HIS A 13 -13.21 6.81 19.76
C HIS A 13 -11.84 7.07 20.44
N LEU A 14 -11.12 6.02 20.83
CA LEU A 14 -9.78 6.10 21.41
C LEU A 14 -8.71 6.50 20.38
N LEU A 15 -9.00 6.38 19.09
CA LEU A 15 -8.12 6.79 17.98
C LEU A 15 -8.55 8.11 17.33
N ALA A 16 -9.61 8.74 17.85
CA ALA A 16 -10.00 10.06 17.39
C ALA A 16 -8.94 11.09 17.83
N PRO A 17 -8.57 12.06 16.97
CA PRO A 17 -7.67 13.13 17.39
C PRO A 17 -8.26 13.83 18.62
N PRO A 18 -7.46 14.11 19.67
CA PRO A 18 -7.96 14.80 20.85
C PRO A 18 -8.61 16.12 20.42
N ARG A 19 -9.80 16.43 20.97
CA ARG A 19 -10.39 17.76 20.84
C ARG A 19 -9.33 18.77 21.27
N ALA A 20 -8.99 19.69 20.37
CA ALA A 20 -7.90 20.65 20.53
C ALA A 20 -7.90 21.31 21.92
N ALA A 21 -7.06 20.80 22.81
CA ALA A 21 -6.62 21.54 23.98
C ALA A 21 -5.41 22.34 23.54
N ALA A 22 -5.52 23.66 23.57
CA ALA A 22 -4.42 24.58 23.28
C ALA A 22 -3.32 24.37 24.32
N GLY A 23 -2.29 23.60 23.96
CA GLY A 23 -1.10 23.35 24.78
C GLY A 23 0.12 23.17 23.87
N PRO A 24 1.32 23.52 24.33
CA PRO A 24 2.52 23.50 23.50
C PRO A 24 2.83 22.06 23.08
N ALA A 25 3.09 21.86 21.78
CA ALA A 25 3.44 20.59 21.18
C ALA A 25 4.74 20.02 21.79
N GLY A 26 4.59 19.17 22.80
CA GLY A 26 5.68 18.41 23.40
C GLY A 26 6.05 17.23 22.49
N GLY A 27 7.29 17.22 22.01
CA GLY A 27 7.97 16.07 21.40
C GLY A 27 7.33 15.57 20.10
N ALA A 28 7.70 16.16 18.96
CA ALA A 28 7.37 15.65 17.64
C ALA A 28 7.99 14.25 17.44
N GLY A 29 7.20 13.21 17.69
CA GLY A 29 7.48 11.87 17.14
C GLY A 29 7.34 11.93 15.62
N ALA A 30 8.24 11.27 14.89
CA ALA A 30 8.07 11.09 13.45
C ALA A 30 6.71 10.42 13.17
N GLY A 31 5.98 10.89 12.14
CA GLY A 31 4.69 10.31 11.75
C GLY A 31 4.81 8.89 11.16
N PRO A 32 3.69 8.28 10.76
CA PRO A 32 3.69 6.91 10.25
C PRO A 32 4.61 6.75 9.05
N ARG A 33 5.42 5.67 9.04
CA ARG A 33 6.35 5.38 7.93
C ARG A 33 6.29 3.91 7.53
N LEU A 34 6.31 3.65 6.24
CA LEU A 34 6.36 2.30 5.68
C LEU A 34 7.80 1.80 5.59
N VAL A 35 7.99 0.52 5.88
CA VAL A 35 9.20 -0.28 5.62
C VAL A 35 8.77 -1.62 5.04
N LEU A 36 9.48 -2.10 4.02
CA LEU A 36 9.30 -3.47 3.51
C LEU A 36 10.19 -4.43 4.28
N LEU A 37 9.66 -5.58 4.70
CA LEU A 37 10.43 -6.57 5.46
C LEU A 37 11.56 -7.17 4.62
N LYS A 38 11.27 -7.44 3.34
CA LYS A 38 12.23 -7.89 2.34
C LYS A 38 12.31 -6.82 1.25
N ARG A 39 13.53 -6.39 0.91
CA ARG A 39 13.77 -5.20 0.09
C ARG A 39 13.14 -5.30 -1.30
N ASP A 40 13.03 -6.48 -1.88
CA ASP A 40 12.51 -6.72 -3.22
C ASP A 40 11.09 -7.33 -3.23
N ASP A 41 10.42 -7.37 -2.08
CA ASP A 41 9.11 -8.00 -1.93
C ASP A 41 8.12 -7.14 -1.12
N SER A 42 7.00 -6.81 -1.75
CA SER A 42 5.93 -5.99 -1.16
C SER A 42 4.91 -6.80 -0.35
N SER A 43 5.12 -8.12 -0.22
CA SER A 43 4.21 -9.07 0.44
C SER A 43 4.07 -8.86 1.95
N VAL A 44 5.10 -8.29 2.60
CA VAL A 44 5.11 -7.99 4.03
C VAL A 44 5.62 -6.57 4.26
N ARG A 45 4.79 -5.76 4.92
CA ARG A 45 4.98 -4.33 5.16
C ARG A 45 4.88 -4.03 6.64
N VAL A 46 5.76 -3.18 7.15
CA VAL A 46 5.69 -2.63 8.50
C VAL A 46 5.41 -1.14 8.37
N VAL A 47 4.27 -0.70 8.87
CA VAL A 47 3.95 0.73 9.03
C VAL A 47 4.26 1.10 10.47
N HIS A 48 5.42 1.71 10.68
CA HIS A 48 5.83 2.13 12.00
C HIS A 48 4.98 3.30 12.49
N GLN A 49 4.72 3.35 13.78
CA GLN A 49 4.00 4.44 14.45
C GLN A 49 2.62 4.73 13.83
N LEU A 50 1.89 3.69 13.41
CA LEU A 50 0.50 3.82 12.97
C LEU A 50 -0.38 4.35 14.12
N LEU A 51 -0.14 3.86 15.34
CA LEU A 51 -0.74 4.37 16.57
C LEU A 51 0.32 5.00 17.48
N GLY A 52 -0.09 6.00 18.26
CA GLY A 52 0.73 6.56 19.32
C GLY A 52 0.76 5.65 20.55
N GLY A 53 1.86 5.66 21.31
CA GLY A 53 1.99 4.82 22.50
C GLY A 53 0.93 5.06 23.58
N ALA A 54 0.37 6.28 23.66
CA ALA A 54 -0.75 6.58 24.55
C ALA A 54 -2.06 5.90 24.10
N GLU A 55 -2.32 5.86 22.79
CA GLU A 55 -3.47 5.16 22.21
C GLU A 55 -3.36 3.66 22.45
N CYS A 56 -2.16 3.10 22.28
CA CYS A 56 -1.91 1.68 22.56
C CYS A 56 -2.21 1.31 24.02
N ARG A 57 -1.74 2.12 24.99
CA ARG A 57 -2.04 1.90 26.41
C ARG A 57 -3.52 2.03 26.73
N ALA A 58 -4.21 3.01 26.14
CA ALA A 58 -5.64 3.19 26.31
C ALA A 58 -6.42 1.99 25.75
N LEU A 59 -6.00 1.44 24.60
CA LEU A 59 -6.58 0.24 24.02
C LEU A 59 -6.39 -0.99 24.91
N ILE A 60 -5.17 -1.21 25.44
CA ILE A 60 -4.91 -2.31 26.38
C ILE A 60 -5.81 -2.20 27.61
N ALA A 61 -5.88 -1.01 28.22
CA ALA A 61 -6.71 -0.78 29.40
C ALA A 61 -8.20 -1.02 29.11
N ALA A 62 -8.69 -0.63 27.94
CA ALA A 62 -10.08 -0.85 27.54
C ALA A 62 -10.41 -2.32 27.31
N VAL A 63 -9.51 -3.07 26.65
CA VAL A 63 -9.78 -4.49 26.33
C VAL A 63 -9.57 -5.43 27.52
N GLU A 64 -8.73 -5.07 28.50
CA GLU A 64 -8.60 -5.84 29.76
C GLU A 64 -9.92 -5.89 30.55
N GLY A 65 -10.84 -4.95 30.31
CA GLY A 65 -12.20 -5.01 30.85
C GLY A 65 -13.15 -5.96 30.11
N LEU A 66 -12.69 -6.66 29.07
CA LEU A 66 -13.48 -7.59 28.26
C LEU A 66 -13.15 -9.06 28.58
N ASP A 67 -14.08 -9.95 28.27
CA ASP A 67 -13.94 -11.39 28.52
C ASP A 67 -13.04 -12.08 27.49
N PHE A 68 -11.74 -12.10 27.78
CA PHE A 68 -10.76 -12.89 27.03
C PHE A 68 -10.97 -14.39 27.23
N SER A 69 -10.86 -15.16 26.15
CA SER A 69 -10.98 -16.62 26.20
C SER A 69 -10.00 -17.32 25.24
N PRO A 70 -9.56 -18.56 25.56
CA PRO A 70 -8.74 -19.34 24.65
C PRO A 70 -9.54 -19.78 23.43
N PRO A 71 -8.91 -19.89 22.23
CA PRO A 71 -9.60 -20.32 21.03
C PRO A 71 -9.95 -21.82 21.09
N GLY A 72 -11.24 -22.17 21.08
CA GLY A 72 -11.70 -23.55 21.30
C GLY A 72 -11.39 -24.57 20.18
N ASN A 73 -11.01 -24.15 18.98
CA ASN A 73 -10.79 -25.03 17.82
C ASN A 73 -9.31 -25.38 17.58
N PHE A 74 -8.40 -24.93 18.45
CA PHE A 74 -6.96 -25.11 18.27
C PHE A 74 -6.37 -26.04 19.33
N GLU A 75 -5.46 -26.91 18.93
CA GLU A 75 -4.65 -27.68 19.88
C GLU A 75 -3.55 -26.80 20.48
N ALA A 76 -3.10 -27.11 21.69
CA ALA A 76 -2.07 -26.32 22.38
C ALA A 76 -0.72 -26.28 21.65
N ARG A 77 -0.45 -27.24 20.74
CA ARG A 77 0.74 -27.20 19.86
C ARG A 77 0.61 -26.21 18.70
N ASP A 78 -0.63 -25.88 18.32
CA ASP A 78 -0.91 -25.02 17.18
C ASP A 78 -1.07 -23.58 17.66
N ARG A 79 -1.73 -23.36 18.80
CA ARG A 79 -1.98 -22.01 19.30
C ARG A 79 -2.21 -21.98 20.80
N VAL A 80 -1.52 -21.06 21.47
CA VAL A 80 -1.74 -20.72 22.88
C VAL A 80 -1.85 -19.21 22.98
N CYS A 81 -3.07 -18.73 23.21
CA CYS A 81 -3.35 -17.32 23.47
C CYS A 81 -4.73 -17.19 24.11
N GLU A 82 -5.05 -16.01 24.61
CA GLU A 82 -6.43 -15.61 24.83
C GLU A 82 -6.81 -14.52 23.85
N ARG A 83 -8.08 -14.50 23.42
CA ARG A 83 -8.59 -13.48 22.51
C ARG A 83 -10.01 -13.06 22.86
N VAL A 84 -10.34 -11.85 22.45
CA VAL A 84 -11.71 -11.33 22.40
C VAL A 84 -12.01 -10.79 21.00
N HIS A 85 -13.25 -10.94 20.58
CA HIS A 85 -13.75 -10.51 19.28
C HIS A 85 -14.72 -9.35 19.48
N THR A 86 -14.56 -8.28 18.70
CA THR A 86 -15.49 -7.14 18.71
C THR A 86 -15.91 -6.77 17.29
N VAL A 87 -17.04 -6.07 17.15
CA VAL A 87 -17.45 -5.44 15.89
C VAL A 87 -17.40 -3.93 16.07
N ASP A 88 -16.46 -3.27 15.40
CA ASP A 88 -16.19 -1.84 15.59
C ASP A 88 -15.93 -1.11 14.25
N PRO A 89 -16.97 -0.52 13.64
CA PRO A 89 -16.84 0.30 12.45
C PRO A 89 -16.03 1.58 12.66
N GLY A 90 -16.07 2.18 13.85
CA GLY A 90 -15.32 3.40 14.17
C GLY A 90 -13.81 3.15 14.15
N MET A 91 -13.38 2.07 14.79
CA MET A 91 -12.00 1.59 14.78
C MET A 91 -11.55 1.27 13.35
N SER A 92 -12.43 0.62 12.58
CA SER A 92 -12.17 0.28 11.17
C SER A 92 -11.90 1.52 10.32
N GLY A 93 -12.73 2.57 10.48
CA GLY A 93 -12.55 3.84 9.77
C GLY A 93 -11.26 4.55 10.18
N ALA A 94 -10.98 4.62 11.49
CA ALA A 94 -9.78 5.27 12.02
C ALA A 94 -8.49 4.59 11.55
N VAL A 95 -8.41 3.26 11.65
CA VAL A 95 -7.23 2.48 11.20
C VAL A 95 -7.09 2.54 9.69
N LEU A 96 -8.18 2.42 8.92
CA LEU A 96 -8.13 2.52 7.46
C LEU A 96 -7.63 3.89 7.01
N ALA A 97 -8.11 4.97 7.62
CA ALA A 97 -7.69 6.33 7.27
C ALA A 97 -6.17 6.51 7.43
N ARG A 98 -5.59 6.01 8.52
CA ARG A 98 -4.15 6.06 8.76
C ARG A 98 -3.36 5.10 7.86
N LEU A 99 -3.94 3.96 7.50
CA LEU A 99 -3.24 2.90 6.77
C LEU A 99 -3.33 3.04 5.25
N ARG A 100 -4.40 3.65 4.72
CA ARG A 100 -4.68 3.79 3.28
C ARG A 100 -3.48 4.32 2.47
N PRO A 101 -2.67 5.29 2.96
CA PRO A 101 -1.51 5.79 2.19
C PRO A 101 -0.43 4.73 1.97
N PHE A 102 -0.38 3.68 2.78
CA PHE A 102 0.69 2.68 2.81
C PHE A 102 0.29 1.35 2.15
N VAL A 103 -0.91 1.29 1.54
CA VAL A 103 -1.43 0.08 0.89
C VAL A 103 -1.88 0.36 -0.56
N PRO A 104 -1.76 -0.63 -1.46
CA PRO A 104 -2.21 -0.50 -2.84
C PRO A 104 -3.68 -0.15 -2.91
N GLU A 105 -4.02 0.81 -3.76
CA GLU A 105 -5.43 1.13 -4.03
C GLU A 105 -6.03 0.05 -4.92
N VAL A 106 -5.26 -0.47 -5.87
CA VAL A 106 -5.69 -1.49 -6.82
C VAL A 106 -4.69 -2.63 -6.89
N LEU A 107 -5.16 -3.85 -6.66
CA LEU A 107 -4.40 -5.07 -6.84
C LEU A 107 -4.88 -5.86 -8.05
N ILE A 108 -4.01 -6.70 -8.61
CA ILE A 108 -4.40 -7.71 -9.61
C ILE A 108 -4.31 -9.07 -8.95
N VAL A 109 -5.45 -9.75 -8.84
CA VAL A 109 -5.56 -11.09 -8.28
C VAL A 109 -6.46 -11.90 -9.20
N ASP A 110 -6.01 -13.10 -9.56
CA ASP A 110 -6.67 -13.99 -10.53
C ASP A 110 -6.93 -13.33 -11.89
N GLY A 111 -6.05 -12.41 -12.29
CA GLY A 111 -6.17 -11.63 -13.53
C GLY A 111 -7.24 -10.53 -13.50
N ALA A 112 -8.01 -10.41 -12.42
CA ALA A 112 -8.96 -9.33 -12.20
C ALA A 112 -8.34 -8.20 -11.38
N ARG A 113 -8.77 -6.97 -11.62
CA ARG A 113 -8.43 -5.81 -10.79
C ARG A 113 -9.40 -5.70 -9.63
N TRP A 114 -8.84 -5.42 -8.46
CA TRP A 114 -9.55 -5.29 -7.21
C TRP A 114 -9.18 -3.97 -6.55
N ARG A 115 -10.18 -3.18 -6.16
CA ARG A 115 -9.98 -1.89 -5.51
C ARG A 115 -10.16 -2.02 -4.01
N LEU A 116 -9.32 -1.34 -3.23
CA LEU A 116 -9.46 -1.21 -1.79
C LEU A 116 -10.89 -0.70 -1.48
N SER A 117 -11.61 -1.49 -0.69
CA SER A 117 -13.01 -1.24 -0.37
C SER A 117 -13.12 -0.67 1.05
N ARG A 118 -12.69 -1.45 2.04
CA ARG A 118 -12.84 -1.12 3.46
C ARG A 118 -11.92 -1.97 4.33
N PHE A 119 -11.93 -1.68 5.63
CA PHE A 119 -11.37 -2.54 6.66
C PHE A 119 -12.47 -3.43 7.27
N THR A 120 -12.14 -4.65 7.72
CA THR A 120 -13.11 -5.53 8.41
C THR A 120 -13.60 -4.88 9.71
N HIS A 121 -14.91 -4.88 9.97
CA HIS A 121 -15.43 -4.41 11.26
C HIS A 121 -15.17 -5.37 12.41
N HIS A 122 -14.89 -6.63 12.08
CA HIS A 122 -14.54 -7.64 13.04
C HIS A 122 -13.07 -7.50 13.47
N TRP A 123 -12.85 -7.11 14.72
CA TRP A 123 -11.54 -7.02 15.35
C TRP A 123 -11.27 -8.21 16.27
N ARG A 124 -10.00 -8.60 16.35
CA ARG A 124 -9.51 -9.58 17.32
C ARG A 124 -8.45 -8.91 18.18
N TYR A 125 -8.70 -8.78 19.46
CA TYR A 125 -7.67 -8.44 20.43
C TYR A 125 -7.13 -9.73 21.01
N VAL A 126 -5.81 -9.87 21.04
CA VAL A 126 -5.15 -11.11 21.43
C VAL A 126 -4.05 -10.80 22.42
N ARG A 127 -3.99 -11.59 23.49
CA ARG A 127 -2.90 -11.54 24.46
C ARG A 127 -2.18 -12.89 24.53
N TYR A 128 -0.84 -12.82 24.57
CA TYR A 128 0.03 -13.97 24.67
C TYR A 128 0.85 -13.85 25.95
N PHE A 129 0.58 -14.74 26.90
CA PHE A 129 1.40 -14.92 28.10
C PHE A 129 2.63 -15.78 27.80
N ARG A 130 3.44 -16.04 28.82
CA ARG A 130 4.57 -16.97 28.74
C ARG A 130 4.17 -18.32 28.11
N GLY A 131 4.91 -18.74 27.09
CA GLY A 131 4.64 -19.93 26.27
C GLY A 131 3.56 -19.74 25.19
N GLY A 132 2.86 -18.61 25.21
CA GLY A 132 1.87 -18.23 24.22
C GLY A 132 2.50 -18.06 22.84
N HIS A 133 1.90 -18.67 21.82
CA HIS A 133 2.42 -18.75 20.46
C HIS A 133 1.29 -18.99 19.44
N PHE A 134 1.64 -18.93 18.17
CA PHE A 134 0.83 -19.45 17.07
C PHE A 134 1.78 -20.11 16.09
N ALA A 135 1.63 -21.42 15.90
CA ALA A 135 2.42 -22.22 14.97
C ALA A 135 2.37 -21.66 13.53
N PRO A 136 3.33 -22.04 12.67
CA PRO A 136 3.35 -21.59 11.29
C PRO A 136 2.01 -21.77 10.58
N HIS A 137 1.58 -20.82 9.77
CA HIS A 137 0.32 -20.92 9.04
C HIS A 137 0.24 -19.93 7.89
N TYR A 138 -0.78 -20.13 7.05
CA TYR A 138 -1.28 -19.13 6.14
C TYR A 138 -2.55 -18.53 6.71
N ASP A 139 -2.62 -17.20 6.69
CA ASP A 139 -3.88 -16.54 6.94
C ASP A 139 -4.81 -16.67 5.73
N GLY A 140 -6.10 -16.84 5.99
CA GLY A 140 -7.10 -17.00 4.96
C GLY A 140 -7.82 -15.72 4.56
N SER A 141 -8.03 -15.56 3.26
CA SER A 141 -8.92 -14.57 2.66
C SER A 141 -10.38 -14.86 3.01
N LYS A 142 -11.02 -13.89 3.65
CA LYS A 142 -12.46 -13.83 3.90
C LYS A 142 -13.18 -13.54 2.59
N LEU A 143 -13.97 -14.49 2.07
CA LEU A 143 -14.63 -14.34 0.76
C LEU A 143 -16.11 -13.92 0.91
N LEU A 144 -16.54 -12.92 0.15
CA LEU A 144 -17.92 -12.44 0.16
C LEU A 144 -18.64 -12.66 -1.19
N PRO A 145 -19.96 -12.94 -1.19
CA PRO A 145 -20.72 -13.29 -2.39
C PRO A 145 -20.70 -12.23 -3.50
N TRP A 146 -20.57 -10.94 -3.14
CA TRP A 146 -20.56 -9.80 -4.08
C TRP A 146 -19.18 -9.49 -4.65
N GLN A 147 -18.28 -10.48 -4.69
CA GLN A 147 -16.92 -10.35 -5.22
C GLN A 147 -16.11 -9.29 -4.47
N GLU A 148 -16.20 -9.35 -3.15
CA GLU A 148 -15.30 -8.69 -2.21
C GLU A 148 -14.53 -9.77 -1.45
N MET A 149 -13.26 -9.54 -1.14
CA MET A 149 -12.48 -10.43 -0.27
C MET A 149 -11.37 -9.70 0.48
N SER A 150 -10.95 -10.25 1.62
CA SER A 150 -9.72 -9.76 2.26
C SER A 150 -8.48 -10.14 1.46
N MET A 151 -7.54 -9.20 1.33
CA MET A 151 -6.27 -9.40 0.63
C MET A 151 -5.05 -9.19 1.52
N PHE A 152 -5.19 -8.45 2.62
CA PHE A 152 -4.13 -8.30 3.60
C PHE A 152 -4.67 -8.52 5.00
N THR A 153 -3.91 -9.24 5.83
CA THR A 153 -4.06 -9.13 7.29
C THR A 153 -3.30 -7.89 7.76
N VAL A 154 -3.87 -7.20 8.74
CA VAL A 154 -3.27 -6.09 9.47
C VAL A 154 -3.21 -6.46 10.95
N GLN A 155 -2.00 -6.56 11.48
CA GLN A 155 -1.72 -6.80 12.89
C GLN A 155 -1.04 -5.57 13.49
N VAL A 156 -1.66 -4.94 14.48
CA VAL A 156 -1.07 -3.82 15.21
C VAL A 156 -0.53 -4.31 16.54
N TYR A 157 0.72 -4.00 16.84
CA TYR A 157 1.34 -4.28 18.13
C TYR A 157 0.95 -3.20 19.14
N LEU A 158 0.36 -3.60 20.27
CA LEU A 158 -0.12 -2.65 21.29
C LEU A 158 0.92 -2.43 22.40
N ASN A 159 1.96 -3.26 22.47
CA ASN A 159 3.07 -3.09 23.39
C ASN A 159 4.38 -3.61 22.77
N SER A 160 5.52 -3.36 23.42
CA SER A 160 6.84 -3.52 22.80
C SER A 160 7.64 -4.68 23.40
N ARG A 161 8.33 -5.42 22.54
CA ARG A 161 9.32 -6.39 22.98
C ARG A 161 10.57 -5.68 23.54
N GLY A 162 11.09 -6.16 24.67
CA GLY A 162 12.21 -5.57 25.41
C GLY A 162 11.82 -4.42 26.34
N VAL A 163 10.52 -4.13 26.44
CA VAL A 163 9.95 -3.19 27.41
C VAL A 163 8.88 -3.92 28.21
N ASP A 164 7.91 -4.53 27.52
CA ASP A 164 6.72 -5.13 28.14
C ASP A 164 6.75 -6.67 28.15
N PHE A 165 7.50 -7.28 27.23
CA PHE A 165 7.64 -8.74 27.10
C PHE A 165 8.93 -9.12 26.37
N GLU A 166 9.32 -10.40 26.45
CA GLU A 166 10.42 -10.98 25.68
C GLU A 166 9.97 -12.18 24.82
N GLY A 167 10.75 -12.47 23.77
CA GLY A 167 10.33 -13.35 22.68
C GLY A 167 9.14 -12.75 21.92
N GLY A 168 8.30 -13.59 21.31
CA GLY A 168 7.07 -13.12 20.69
C GLY A 168 7.25 -12.38 19.36
N ASP A 169 8.38 -12.50 18.66
CA ASP A 169 8.52 -11.94 17.31
C ASP A 169 7.49 -12.56 16.34
N THR A 170 7.04 -11.81 15.34
CA THR A 170 6.28 -12.40 14.21
C THR A 170 7.27 -12.78 13.13
N ARG A 171 7.37 -14.08 12.83
CA ARG A 171 8.43 -14.62 11.97
C ARG A 171 7.85 -15.07 10.64
N PHE A 172 8.61 -14.90 9.57
CA PHE A 172 8.20 -15.19 8.20
C PHE A 172 9.18 -16.15 7.53
N TYR A 173 8.62 -16.98 6.67
CA TYR A 173 9.33 -18.00 5.90
C TYR A 173 9.27 -17.64 4.40
N MET A 174 9.73 -16.43 4.06
CA MET A 174 9.48 -15.80 2.76
C MET A 174 10.14 -16.48 1.56
N ASP A 175 11.12 -17.36 1.80
CA ASP A 175 11.82 -18.10 0.74
C ASP A 175 11.23 -19.52 0.54
N HIS A 176 10.20 -19.87 1.32
CA HIS A 176 9.46 -21.12 1.14
C HIS A 176 8.45 -21.00 -0.01
N VAL A 177 8.51 -21.94 -0.96
CA VAL A 177 7.53 -22.05 -2.04
C VAL A 177 6.46 -23.08 -1.64
N PRO A 178 5.22 -22.66 -1.36
CA PRO A 178 4.17 -23.60 -0.99
C PRO A 178 3.68 -24.45 -2.17
N GLU A 179 3.29 -25.68 -1.86
CA GLU A 179 2.50 -26.52 -2.75
C GLU A 179 1.02 -26.08 -2.70
N ARG A 180 0.49 -25.57 -3.82
CA ARG A 180 -0.92 -25.20 -3.95
C ARG A 180 -1.76 -26.42 -4.34
N ARG A 181 -2.94 -26.53 -3.75
CA ARG A 181 -3.92 -27.60 -4.02
C ARG A 181 -5.25 -27.01 -4.46
N GLY A 182 -6.06 -27.84 -5.11
CA GLY A 182 -7.45 -27.50 -5.40
C GLY A 182 -8.20 -27.16 -4.11
N SER A 183 -9.22 -26.31 -4.23
CA SER A 183 -10.03 -25.88 -3.09
C SER A 183 -10.65 -27.09 -2.37
N HIS A 184 -10.35 -27.27 -1.09
CA HIS A 184 -10.91 -28.36 -0.28
C HIS A 184 -11.30 -27.85 1.11
N SER A 185 -12.41 -28.37 1.64
CA SER A 185 -12.91 -27.93 2.94
C SER A 185 -12.15 -28.60 4.08
N ILE A 186 -11.81 -27.83 5.10
CA ILE A 186 -11.19 -28.28 6.36
C ILE A 186 -11.96 -27.71 7.55
N ALA A 187 -11.73 -28.25 8.74
CA ALA A 187 -12.20 -27.63 9.97
C ALA A 187 -11.35 -26.39 10.32
N ASP A 188 -11.99 -25.34 10.83
CA ASP A 188 -11.28 -24.16 11.36
C ASP A 188 -10.31 -24.58 12.46
N GLY A 189 -9.09 -24.03 12.44
CA GLY A 189 -8.02 -24.43 13.35
C GLY A 189 -7.34 -25.76 13.03
N GLN A 190 -7.71 -26.43 11.93
CA GLN A 190 -7.02 -27.64 11.44
C GLN A 190 -6.30 -27.41 10.11
N SER A 191 -5.95 -26.15 9.79
CA SER A 191 -5.07 -25.83 8.65
C SER A 191 -3.69 -26.46 8.84
N MET A 192 -2.91 -26.53 7.75
CA MET A 192 -1.67 -27.32 7.62
C MET A 192 -0.96 -27.63 8.96
N ARG A 193 -1.22 -28.80 9.56
CA ARG A 193 -0.60 -29.24 10.83
C ARG A 193 0.82 -29.79 10.66
N SER A 194 1.25 -29.95 9.41
CA SER A 194 2.51 -30.56 9.03
C SER A 194 3.34 -29.55 8.26
N PHE A 195 4.21 -28.85 8.96
CA PHE A 195 5.20 -27.96 8.36
C PHE A 195 6.42 -28.75 7.90
N PRO A 196 7.14 -28.29 6.86
CA PRO A 196 8.44 -28.83 6.53
C PRO A 196 9.34 -28.82 7.78
N GLN A 197 9.77 -29.99 8.25
CA GLN A 197 10.60 -30.09 9.45
C GLN A 197 11.93 -29.36 9.23
N GLY A 198 12.33 -28.57 10.23
CA GLY A 198 13.63 -27.89 10.22
C GLY A 198 13.72 -26.67 9.31
N LEU A 199 12.62 -26.18 8.73
CA LEU A 199 12.63 -24.92 7.99
C LEU A 199 12.80 -23.74 8.95
N PRO A 200 13.93 -22.99 8.92
CA PRO A 200 14.11 -21.84 9.78
C PRO A 200 13.35 -20.61 9.25
N PRO A 201 12.91 -19.69 10.13
CA PRO A 201 12.37 -18.41 9.68
C PRO A 201 13.47 -17.62 8.96
N THR A 202 13.12 -16.95 7.87
CA THR A 202 14.08 -16.16 7.08
C THR A 202 14.04 -14.69 7.44
N HIS A 203 12.91 -14.21 7.96
CA HIS A 203 12.72 -12.83 8.40
C HIS A 203 11.90 -12.79 9.69
N ALA A 204 12.04 -11.73 10.48
CA ALA A 204 11.26 -11.52 11.68
C ALA A 204 10.95 -10.04 11.87
N VAL A 205 9.76 -9.75 12.39
CA VAL A 205 9.33 -8.42 12.81
C VAL A 205 9.32 -8.39 14.33
N ARG A 206 10.20 -7.56 14.89
CA ARG A 206 10.24 -7.26 16.31
C ARG A 206 9.06 -6.36 16.68
N PRO A 207 8.18 -6.75 17.61
CA PRO A 207 7.05 -5.93 18.04
C PRO A 207 7.49 -4.62 18.70
N ALA A 208 6.96 -3.50 18.22
CA ALA A 208 7.05 -2.21 18.87
C ALA A 208 5.66 -1.57 18.93
N ALA A 209 5.32 -0.98 20.08
CA ALA A 209 4.01 -0.40 20.32
C ALA A 209 3.66 0.64 19.24
N GLY A 210 2.51 0.47 18.61
CA GLY A 210 1.99 1.34 17.56
C GLY A 210 2.37 0.94 16.15
N ASP A 211 3.29 -0.01 15.96
CA ASP A 211 3.62 -0.53 14.64
C ASP A 211 2.53 -1.46 14.12
N ALA A 212 2.23 -1.34 12.83
CA ALA A 212 1.30 -2.19 12.12
C ALA A 212 2.01 -3.03 11.06
N LEU A 213 1.86 -4.34 11.20
CA LEU A 213 2.34 -5.35 10.26
C LEU A 213 1.21 -5.70 9.28
N VAL A 214 1.44 -5.47 7.99
CA VAL A 214 0.48 -5.72 6.90
C VAL A 214 1.05 -6.74 5.94
N PHE A 215 0.35 -7.84 5.69
CA PHE A 215 0.86 -8.91 4.83
C PHE A 215 -0.20 -9.64 4.01
N ASP A 216 0.21 -10.09 2.81
CA ASP A 216 -0.65 -10.56 1.70
C ASP A 216 -1.21 -11.99 1.92
N HIS A 217 -2.48 -12.19 1.53
CA HIS A 217 -3.16 -13.48 1.48
C HIS A 217 -3.15 -14.18 0.11
N CYS A 218 -3.14 -13.41 -0.98
CA CYS A 218 -3.57 -13.84 -2.31
C CYS A 218 -2.43 -13.97 -3.32
N GLY A 219 -1.46 -13.04 -3.29
CA GLY A 219 -0.47 -12.89 -4.37
C GLY A 219 0.81 -13.68 -4.13
N ARG A 220 1.52 -13.37 -3.04
CA ARG A 220 2.84 -13.95 -2.75
C ARG A 220 2.89 -14.82 -1.50
N SER A 221 1.82 -14.82 -0.72
CA SER A 221 1.64 -15.57 0.53
C SER A 221 2.64 -15.22 1.62
N ALA A 222 2.14 -14.76 2.77
CA ALA A 222 2.99 -14.59 3.94
C ALA A 222 2.91 -15.83 4.84
N PHE A 223 3.73 -16.85 4.58
CA PHE A 223 3.87 -17.98 5.50
C PHE A 223 4.57 -17.48 6.77
N HIS A 224 3.90 -17.58 7.92
CA HIS A 224 4.37 -16.93 9.14
C HIS A 224 3.92 -17.62 10.41
N ASP A 225 4.54 -17.25 11.53
CA ASP A 225 4.17 -17.70 12.86
C ASP A 225 4.31 -16.58 13.90
N ALA A 226 3.90 -16.88 15.13
CA ALA A 226 4.25 -16.09 16.30
C ALA A 226 5.17 -16.91 17.20
N GLU A 227 6.40 -16.42 17.39
CA GLU A 227 7.36 -16.97 18.33
C GLU A 227 6.74 -17.05 19.74
N PRO A 228 7.06 -18.08 20.54
CA PRO A 228 6.65 -18.12 21.93
C PRO A 228 7.12 -16.88 22.71
N VAL A 229 6.22 -16.30 23.50
CA VAL A 229 6.58 -15.28 24.50
C VAL A 229 7.33 -15.98 25.63
N SER A 230 8.54 -15.52 25.96
CA SER A 230 9.35 -16.11 27.03
C SER A 230 9.06 -15.47 28.39
N GLU A 231 8.73 -14.18 28.41
CA GLU A 231 8.46 -13.38 29.61
C GLU A 231 7.46 -12.26 29.30
N GLY A 232 6.72 -11.80 30.32
CA GLY A 232 5.73 -10.73 30.18
C GLY A 232 4.45 -11.17 29.45
N CYS A 233 3.75 -10.18 28.87
CA CYS A 233 2.52 -10.40 28.11
C CYS A 233 2.52 -9.53 26.85
N LYS A 234 2.37 -10.15 25.68
CA LYS A 234 2.26 -9.46 24.39
C LYS A 234 0.81 -9.20 24.03
N TYR A 235 0.48 -7.98 23.59
CA TYR A 235 -0.83 -7.58 23.10
C TYR A 235 -0.79 -7.20 21.62
N ILE A 236 -1.75 -7.71 20.86
CA ILE A 236 -1.99 -7.31 19.48
C ILE A 236 -3.48 -7.08 19.23
N MET A 237 -3.78 -6.25 18.24
CA MET A 237 -5.10 -6.23 17.60
C MET A 237 -4.95 -6.59 16.12
N ARG A 238 -5.92 -7.34 15.59
CA ARG A 238 -5.87 -7.85 14.22
C ARG A 238 -7.20 -7.70 13.50
N GLY A 239 -7.13 -7.28 12.25
CA GLY A 239 -8.22 -7.30 11.28
C GLY A 239 -7.67 -7.39 9.86
N ASP A 240 -8.52 -7.21 8.85
CA ASP A 240 -8.12 -7.42 7.44
C ASP A 240 -8.60 -6.29 6.52
N LEU A 241 -7.85 -6.03 5.46
CA LEU A 241 -8.24 -5.10 4.39
C LEU A 241 -9.00 -5.85 3.30
N LEU A 242 -10.22 -5.38 3.01
CA LEU A 242 -11.07 -5.90 1.95
C LEU A 242 -10.92 -5.11 0.66
N TYR A 243 -10.94 -5.85 -0.43
CA TYR A 243 -10.93 -5.32 -1.79
C TYR A 243 -12.13 -5.85 -2.56
N ALA A 244 -12.73 -5.02 -3.39
CA ALA A 244 -13.85 -5.36 -4.26
C ALA A 244 -13.40 -5.43 -5.72
N ALA A 245 -13.84 -6.46 -6.44
CA ALA A 245 -13.56 -6.61 -7.86
C ALA A 245 -14.20 -5.45 -8.65
N LEU A 246 -13.42 -4.84 -9.53
CA LEU A 246 -13.93 -3.80 -10.43
C LEU A 246 -15.04 -4.39 -11.33
N PRO A 247 -16.15 -3.67 -11.56
CA PRO A 247 -17.30 -4.18 -12.31
C PRO A 247 -16.95 -4.84 -13.65
N GLU A 248 -15.97 -4.30 -14.36
CA GLU A 248 -15.50 -4.78 -15.66
C GLU A 248 -14.84 -6.15 -15.60
N ASP A 249 -14.18 -6.47 -14.49
CA ASP A 249 -13.36 -7.66 -14.34
C ASP A 249 -14.14 -8.78 -13.62
N ARG A 250 -15.35 -8.50 -13.12
CA ARG A 250 -16.23 -9.49 -12.44
C ARG A 250 -16.51 -10.72 -13.30
N ALA A 251 -16.62 -10.55 -14.62
CA ALA A 251 -16.81 -11.66 -15.55
C ALA A 251 -15.63 -12.65 -15.52
N LEU A 252 -14.40 -12.18 -15.31
CA LEU A 252 -13.20 -13.02 -15.21
C LEU A 252 -13.27 -13.95 -13.99
N LEU A 253 -13.91 -13.49 -12.91
CA LEU A 253 -14.07 -14.26 -11.67
C LEU A 253 -15.17 -15.32 -11.78
N CYS A 254 -16.23 -15.04 -12.55
CA CYS A 254 -17.35 -15.95 -12.76
C CYS A 254 -17.10 -16.98 -13.87
N GLN A 255 -16.20 -16.69 -14.82
CA GLN A 255 -15.78 -17.61 -15.88
C GLN A 255 -14.26 -17.78 -15.87
N PRO A 256 -13.70 -18.38 -14.80
CA PRO A 256 -12.26 -18.38 -14.59
C PRO A 256 -11.55 -19.26 -15.61
N SER A 257 -10.63 -18.66 -16.38
CA SER A 257 -9.71 -19.36 -17.28
C SER A 257 -8.51 -19.97 -16.55
N ALA A 258 -8.22 -19.53 -15.32
CA ALA A 258 -7.14 -20.05 -14.50
C ALA A 258 -7.51 -21.41 -13.85
N PRO A 259 -6.55 -22.34 -13.64
CA PRO A 259 -6.77 -23.56 -12.87
C PRO A 259 -7.22 -23.31 -11.41
N PRO A 260 -8.04 -24.18 -10.78
CA PRO A 260 -8.58 -23.98 -9.42
C PRO A 260 -7.54 -23.67 -8.33
N GLU A 261 -6.37 -24.30 -8.41
CA GLU A 261 -5.23 -24.13 -7.52
C GLU A 261 -4.55 -22.76 -7.64
N GLN A 262 -4.72 -22.08 -8.79
CA GLN A 262 -4.20 -20.72 -9.01
C GLN A 262 -5.20 -19.63 -8.63
N ARG A 263 -6.45 -19.99 -8.31
CA ARG A 263 -7.50 -19.04 -7.96
C ARG A 263 -7.43 -18.68 -6.48
N SER A 264 -7.48 -17.40 -6.16
CA SER A 264 -7.65 -16.87 -4.81
C SER A 264 -9.14 -16.73 -4.48
N TRP A 265 -9.95 -16.24 -5.42
CA TRP A 265 -11.39 -16.12 -5.25
C TRP A 265 -12.15 -17.36 -5.76
N CYS A 266 -13.20 -17.77 -5.04
CA CYS A 266 -14.05 -18.90 -5.40
C CYS A 266 -15.51 -18.59 -5.07
N SER A 267 -16.39 -18.64 -6.07
CA SER A 267 -17.83 -18.36 -5.92
C SER A 267 -18.51 -19.30 -4.91
N ALA A 268 -18.18 -20.60 -4.93
CA ALA A 268 -18.77 -21.58 -4.02
C ALA A 268 -18.33 -21.41 -2.55
N ALA A 269 -17.11 -20.92 -2.33
CA ALA A 269 -16.64 -20.57 -1.00
C ALA A 269 -17.25 -19.22 -0.53
N ALA A 270 -17.26 -18.23 -1.41
CA ALA A 270 -17.87 -16.91 -1.16
C ALA A 270 -19.36 -17.01 -0.80
N ALA A 271 -20.13 -17.86 -1.49
CA ALA A 271 -21.55 -18.09 -1.20
C ALA A 271 -21.84 -18.56 0.23
N ARG A 272 -20.82 -19.13 0.92
CA ARG A 272 -20.90 -19.63 2.29
C ARG A 272 -20.20 -18.72 3.30
N TYR A 273 -19.75 -17.53 2.89
CA TYR A 273 -18.87 -16.67 3.69
C TYR A 273 -17.67 -17.44 4.25
N ALA A 274 -17.10 -18.32 3.41
CA ALA A 274 -15.97 -19.12 3.80
C ALA A 274 -14.66 -18.31 3.71
N THR A 275 -13.70 -18.73 4.51
CA THR A 275 -12.32 -18.28 4.47
C THR A 275 -11.50 -19.25 3.62
N ARG A 276 -10.61 -18.72 2.78
CA ARG A 276 -9.72 -19.51 1.93
C ARG A 276 -8.28 -19.01 2.03
N ASP A 277 -7.33 -19.88 2.30
CA ASP A 277 -5.91 -19.52 2.30
C ASP A 277 -5.22 -19.68 0.95
N PHE A 278 -3.95 -19.25 0.91
CA PHE A 278 -3.13 -19.26 -0.29
C PHE A 278 -2.93 -20.67 -0.89
N ILE A 279 -2.87 -21.72 -0.06
CA ILE A 279 -2.63 -23.10 -0.53
C ILE A 279 -3.91 -23.80 -0.98
N GLY A 280 -5.08 -23.17 -0.79
CA GLY A 280 -6.37 -23.65 -1.26
C GLY A 280 -7.21 -24.35 -0.18
N GLN A 281 -6.85 -24.27 1.09
CA GLN A 281 -7.70 -24.75 2.17
C GLN A 281 -8.87 -23.80 2.37
N VAL A 282 -10.06 -24.34 2.59
CA VAL A 282 -11.31 -23.59 2.78
C VAL A 282 -11.94 -23.99 4.10
N TRP A 283 -12.34 -23.03 4.92
CA TRP A 283 -13.07 -23.30 6.17
C TRP A 283 -14.07 -22.20 6.47
N THR A 284 -14.99 -22.49 7.39
CA THR A 284 -15.94 -21.48 7.88
C THR A 284 -15.45 -20.99 9.24
N CYS A 285 -14.87 -19.79 9.31
CA CYS A 285 -14.50 -19.18 10.58
C CYS A 285 -15.77 -18.88 11.40
N GLN A 286 -15.61 -18.74 12.72
CA GLN A 286 -16.67 -18.21 13.59
C GLN A 286 -17.22 -16.86 13.08
N CYS A 287 -16.36 -16.03 12.49
CA CYS A 287 -16.75 -14.76 11.87
C CYS A 287 -17.68 -14.89 10.66
N ALA A 288 -17.99 -16.08 10.14
CA ALA A 288 -18.95 -16.23 9.04
C ALA A 288 -20.39 -15.99 9.51
N THR A 289 -20.69 -16.15 10.80
CA THR A 289 -22.05 -16.00 11.34
C THR A 289 -22.60 -14.58 11.23
N ASP A 290 -21.73 -13.57 11.30
CA ASP A 290 -22.06 -12.16 11.08
C ASP A 290 -21.69 -11.67 9.67
N GLN A 291 -21.44 -12.62 8.75
CA GLN A 291 -21.03 -12.35 7.37
C GLN A 291 -19.72 -11.55 7.30
N HIS A 292 -18.78 -11.81 8.22
CA HIS A 292 -17.50 -11.10 8.33
C HIS A 292 -17.68 -9.61 8.60
N GLY A 293 -18.68 -9.28 9.42
CA GLY A 293 -19.11 -7.92 9.70
C GLY A 293 -19.77 -7.22 8.51
N ALA A 294 -20.18 -7.93 7.46
CA ALA A 294 -20.89 -7.31 6.33
C ALA A 294 -22.38 -7.01 6.62
N GLY A 295 -22.93 -7.57 7.71
CA GLY A 295 -24.32 -7.34 8.11
C GLY A 295 -24.68 -5.86 8.34
N CYS A 296 -23.71 -5.03 8.78
CA CYS A 296 -23.88 -3.58 8.92
C CYS A 296 -24.11 -2.85 7.60
N CYS A 297 -23.69 -3.47 6.49
CA CYS A 297 -23.28 -2.73 5.32
C CYS A 297 -23.77 -3.35 4.00
N ARG A 298 -24.39 -4.55 3.98
CA ARG A 298 -25.02 -5.24 2.82
C ARG A 298 -24.31 -5.06 1.45
N GLY A 299 -22.98 -5.02 1.42
CA GLY A 299 -22.22 -4.74 0.19
C GLY A 299 -22.41 -3.33 -0.41
N LEU A 300 -23.07 -2.44 0.33
CA LEU A 300 -23.29 -1.01 0.09
C LEU A 300 -22.33 -0.17 0.95
N PHE A 301 -21.06 -0.57 1.07
CA PHE A 301 -20.10 0.36 1.65
C PHE A 301 -20.03 1.58 0.74
N ARG A 302 -20.64 2.65 1.23
CA ARG A 302 -20.52 4.00 0.69
C ARG A 302 -19.31 4.61 1.37
N ASP A 303 -18.20 4.76 0.66
CA ASP A 303 -17.11 5.61 1.14
C ASP A 303 -17.64 7.04 1.07
N PRO A 304 -17.93 7.75 2.18
CA PRO A 304 -18.53 9.07 2.10
C PRO A 304 -17.62 10.05 1.33
N ALA A 305 -16.29 9.87 1.38
CA ALA A 305 -15.36 10.72 0.65
C ALA A 305 -15.38 10.47 -0.87
N MET A 306 -15.69 9.24 -1.32
CA MET A 306 -15.69 8.85 -2.74
C MET A 306 -17.09 8.79 -3.36
N ASP A 307 -18.13 8.45 -2.61
CA ASP A 307 -19.51 8.46 -3.07
C ASP A 307 -20.05 9.89 -3.20
N HIS A 308 -19.53 10.86 -2.43
CA HIS A 308 -19.79 12.27 -2.68
C HIS A 308 -19.17 12.75 -4.01
N LEU A 309 -18.09 12.14 -4.50
CA LEU A 309 -17.55 12.44 -5.83
C LEU A 309 -18.44 11.88 -6.96
N GLU A 310 -19.09 10.73 -6.77
CA GLU A 310 -20.07 10.20 -7.72
C GLU A 310 -21.43 10.92 -7.65
N GLN A 311 -21.87 11.37 -6.47
CA GLN A 311 -23.15 12.10 -6.28
C GLN A 311 -23.07 13.60 -6.60
N LEU A 312 -21.87 14.18 -6.73
CA LEU A 312 -21.66 15.54 -7.25
C LEU A 312 -21.64 15.60 -8.78
N ALA A 313 -21.98 14.51 -9.47
CA ALA A 313 -22.22 14.53 -10.91
C ALA A 313 -23.55 15.23 -11.24
N LEU A 314 -23.40 16.50 -11.66
CA LEU A 314 -24.32 17.44 -12.30
C LEU A 314 -25.19 18.28 -11.34
N PRO A 315 -24.96 19.60 -11.35
CA PRO A 315 -25.68 20.42 -12.30
C PRO A 315 -24.80 20.82 -13.48
N SER A 316 -25.42 20.84 -14.66
CA SER A 316 -24.94 21.52 -15.85
C SER A 316 -24.61 22.97 -15.51
N SER A 317 -23.34 23.24 -15.27
CA SER A 317 -22.77 24.57 -15.32
C SER A 317 -21.54 24.50 -16.21
N ASP A 318 -21.42 25.53 -17.04
CA ASP A 318 -20.51 25.67 -18.16
C ASP A 318 -19.06 25.31 -17.76
N ARG A 319 -18.57 24.14 -18.18
CA ARG A 319 -17.21 23.64 -17.86
C ARG A 319 -16.16 24.29 -18.75
N SER A 320 -16.04 25.60 -18.62
CA SER A 320 -15.00 26.40 -19.25
C SER A 320 -13.97 26.88 -18.20
N CYS A 321 -13.28 25.96 -17.52
CA CYS A 321 -11.93 26.12 -16.97
C CYS A 321 -11.35 24.75 -16.53
N SER A 322 -10.05 24.53 -16.72
CA SER A 322 -9.35 23.24 -16.90
C SER A 322 -9.52 22.12 -15.84
N SER A 323 -9.85 20.89 -16.28
CA SER A 323 -9.82 19.62 -15.52
C SER A 323 -8.40 19.08 -15.28
N ARG A 324 -7.52 19.91 -14.70
CA ARG A 324 -6.12 19.57 -14.40
C ARG A 324 -6.00 18.94 -13.00
N VAL A 325 -5.29 17.83 -12.89
CA VAL A 325 -4.85 17.27 -11.60
C VAL A 325 -3.39 17.63 -11.34
N CYS A 326 -3.11 18.05 -10.11
CA CYS A 326 -1.77 18.41 -9.65
C CYS A 326 -1.25 17.30 -8.74
N VAL A 327 -0.15 16.69 -9.14
CA VAL A 327 0.52 15.60 -8.43
C VAL A 327 1.76 16.18 -7.77
N LEU A 328 1.74 16.28 -6.45
CA LEU A 328 2.81 16.86 -5.64
C LEU A 328 3.61 15.73 -4.98
N VAL A 329 4.87 15.59 -5.36
CA VAL A 329 5.78 14.59 -4.79
C VAL A 329 6.76 15.26 -3.84
N SER A 330 6.89 14.70 -2.64
CA SER A 330 7.85 15.14 -1.62
C SER A 330 8.74 14.01 -1.15
N GLY A 331 9.94 14.34 -0.69
CA GLY A 331 10.87 13.40 -0.09
C GLY A 331 12.20 14.05 0.26
N LYS A 332 12.88 13.50 1.27
CA LYS A 332 14.19 13.99 1.73
C LYS A 332 15.28 13.82 0.67
N ARG A 333 16.41 14.50 0.86
CA ARG A 333 17.63 14.30 0.03
C ARG A 333 17.95 12.82 -0.15
N ALA A 334 18.24 12.46 -1.40
CA ALA A 334 18.59 11.10 -1.82
C ALA A 334 17.53 10.01 -1.56
N SER A 335 16.25 10.36 -1.36
CA SER A 335 15.16 9.36 -1.29
C SER A 335 14.77 8.77 -2.66
N GLY A 336 15.33 9.30 -3.75
CA GLY A 336 15.01 8.84 -5.12
C GLY A 336 13.67 9.33 -5.66
N LYS A 337 13.05 10.35 -5.05
CA LYS A 337 11.81 10.98 -5.55
C LYS A 337 11.84 11.36 -7.04
N ASP A 338 12.99 11.80 -7.55
CA ASP A 338 13.15 12.18 -8.96
C ASP A 338 13.05 11.00 -9.92
N HIS A 339 13.51 9.82 -9.49
CA HIS A 339 13.37 8.56 -10.21
C HIS A 339 11.91 8.07 -10.18
N VAL A 340 11.26 8.13 -9.01
CA VAL A 340 9.83 7.80 -8.89
C VAL A 340 8.97 8.73 -9.74
N ALA A 341 9.27 10.04 -9.77
CA ALA A 341 8.58 11.01 -10.61
C ALA A 341 8.76 10.71 -12.11
N SER A 342 9.94 10.25 -12.54
CA SER A 342 10.15 9.81 -13.93
C SER A 342 9.31 8.57 -14.26
N ALA A 343 9.32 7.55 -13.40
CA ALA A 343 8.51 6.35 -13.59
C ALA A 343 7.00 6.68 -13.61
N LEU A 344 6.57 7.60 -12.75
CA LEU A 344 5.20 8.08 -12.70
C LEU A 344 4.80 8.83 -13.97
N GLN A 345 5.65 9.71 -14.48
CA GLN A 345 5.43 10.39 -15.75
C GLN A 345 5.25 9.39 -16.88
N SER A 346 6.19 8.44 -17.04
CA SER A 346 6.10 7.41 -18.09
C SER A 346 4.85 6.55 -17.95
N ALA A 347 4.44 6.19 -16.74
CA ALA A 347 3.22 5.43 -16.50
C ALA A 347 1.97 6.23 -16.90
N LEU A 348 1.86 7.50 -16.52
CA LEU A 348 0.73 8.36 -16.88
C LEU A 348 0.66 8.64 -18.39
N GLU A 349 1.80 8.84 -19.04
CA GLU A 349 1.88 9.00 -20.50
C GLU A 349 1.47 7.71 -21.23
N SER A 350 1.81 6.53 -20.67
CA SER A 350 1.34 5.24 -21.20
C SER A 350 -0.17 5.03 -21.07
N GLU A 351 -0.81 5.72 -20.12
CA GLU A 351 -2.28 5.80 -19.97
C GLU A 351 -2.91 6.83 -20.95
N GLY A 352 -2.09 7.48 -21.80
CA GLY A 352 -2.53 8.47 -22.78
C GLY A 352 -2.76 9.87 -22.20
N LEU A 353 -2.19 10.16 -21.02
CA LEU A 353 -2.31 11.47 -20.38
C LEU A 353 -1.18 12.40 -20.81
N ALA A 354 -1.53 13.65 -21.12
CA ALA A 354 -0.55 14.71 -21.26
C ALA A 354 -0.06 15.14 -19.87
N VAL A 355 1.24 14.96 -19.60
CA VAL A 355 1.89 15.30 -18.33
C VAL A 355 2.85 16.46 -18.53
N THR A 356 2.76 17.49 -17.68
CA THR A 356 3.77 18.55 -17.58
C THR A 356 4.51 18.40 -16.25
N ARG A 357 5.79 18.04 -16.31
CA ARG A 357 6.65 17.95 -15.13
C ARG A 357 7.40 19.27 -14.93
N ARG A 358 7.23 19.91 -13.76
CA ARG A 358 7.89 21.17 -13.40
C ARG A 358 8.29 21.20 -11.94
N ALA A 359 9.48 21.72 -11.65
CA ALA A 359 10.09 21.71 -10.33
C ALA A 359 10.40 23.13 -9.88
N ALA A 360 9.94 23.53 -8.69
CA ALA A 360 10.22 24.86 -8.13
C ALA A 360 11.73 25.07 -7.91
N GLY A 361 12.45 24.01 -7.56
CA GLY A 361 13.89 24.00 -7.41
C GLY A 361 14.64 24.35 -8.70
N SER A 362 14.11 24.01 -9.89
CA SER A 362 14.72 24.43 -11.16
C SER A 362 14.60 25.92 -11.41
N ILE A 363 13.46 26.51 -11.05
CA ILE A 363 13.22 27.95 -11.13
C ILE A 363 14.16 28.69 -10.18
N ASN A 364 14.26 28.21 -8.93
CA ASN A 364 15.20 28.77 -7.96
C ASN A 364 16.67 28.64 -8.38
N LYS A 365 17.07 27.49 -8.95
CA LYS A 365 18.42 27.29 -9.48
C LYS A 365 18.74 28.29 -10.59
N ARG A 366 17.82 28.49 -11.54
CA ARG A 366 17.98 29.45 -12.65
C ARG A 366 18.14 30.89 -12.15
N ALA A 367 17.29 31.32 -11.22
CA ALA A 367 17.39 32.64 -10.62
C ALA A 367 18.69 32.84 -9.82
N TYR A 368 19.04 31.86 -8.97
CA TYR A 368 20.27 31.88 -8.18
C TYR A 368 21.53 31.89 -9.06
N ALA A 369 21.57 31.08 -10.11
CA ALA A 369 22.72 31.00 -11.02
C ALA A 369 23.00 32.34 -11.70
N ALA A 370 21.93 33.02 -12.17
CA ALA A 370 22.04 34.34 -12.78
C ALA A 370 22.52 35.42 -11.80
N GLU A 371 22.05 35.38 -10.55
CA GLU A 371 22.39 36.36 -9.52
C GLU A 371 23.79 36.15 -8.93
N ALA A 372 24.18 34.90 -8.69
CA ALA A 372 25.46 34.53 -8.08
C ALA A 372 26.60 34.34 -9.09
N GLY A 373 26.33 34.45 -10.40
CA GLY A 373 27.32 34.19 -11.45
C GLY A 373 27.79 32.74 -11.48
N VAL A 374 26.91 31.79 -11.14
CA VAL A 374 27.20 30.35 -11.08
C VAL A 374 26.74 29.68 -12.37
N ASP A 375 27.50 28.70 -12.86
CA ASP A 375 27.13 27.90 -14.02
C ASP A 375 25.86 27.08 -13.74
N LEU A 376 24.77 27.39 -14.46
CA LEU A 376 23.49 26.73 -14.34
C LEU A 376 23.56 25.26 -14.77
N GLU A 377 24.18 24.94 -15.91
CA GLU A 377 24.24 23.57 -16.42
C GLU A 377 24.96 22.67 -15.42
N ARG A 378 26.08 23.16 -14.87
CA ARG A 378 26.80 22.45 -13.81
C ARG A 378 25.98 22.32 -12.53
N LEU A 379 25.25 23.36 -12.14
CA LEU A 379 24.36 23.32 -10.95
C LEU A 379 23.23 22.30 -11.08
N GLU A 380 22.79 22.00 -12.30
CA GLU A 380 21.76 20.99 -12.58
C GLU A 380 22.32 19.57 -12.67
N ALA A 381 23.46 19.40 -13.35
CA ALA A 381 24.04 18.10 -13.68
C ALA A 381 25.00 17.54 -12.61
N ASP A 382 25.81 18.39 -11.99
CA ASP A 382 26.84 17.97 -11.02
C ASP A 382 26.26 17.96 -9.60
N ARG A 383 26.14 16.74 -9.06
CA ARG A 383 25.56 16.52 -7.73
C ARG A 383 26.43 17.08 -6.61
N GLU A 384 27.74 16.91 -6.70
CA GLU A 384 28.66 17.37 -5.65
C GLU A 384 28.67 18.90 -5.62
N PHE A 385 28.74 19.52 -6.80
CA PHE A 385 28.64 20.97 -6.95
C PHE A 385 27.31 21.51 -6.40
N LYS A 386 26.18 20.88 -6.75
CA LYS A 386 24.87 21.27 -6.21
C LYS A 386 24.79 21.14 -4.68
N GLU A 387 25.37 20.10 -4.11
CA GLU A 387 25.34 19.89 -2.66
C GLU A 387 26.25 20.90 -1.92
N ALA A 388 27.34 21.37 -2.53
CA ALA A 388 28.15 22.47 -2.00
C ALA A 388 27.35 23.79 -1.94
N HIS A 389 26.52 24.07 -2.95
CA HIS A 389 25.67 25.26 -3.02
C HIS A 389 24.32 25.13 -2.29
N ARG A 390 24.02 23.99 -1.66
CA ARG A 390 22.69 23.67 -1.08
C ARG A 390 22.18 24.73 -0.10
N VAL A 391 23.01 25.15 0.85
CA VAL A 391 22.63 26.13 1.87
C VAL A 391 22.39 27.51 1.23
N ALA A 392 23.22 27.91 0.26
CA ALA A 392 23.08 29.16 -0.46
C ALA A 392 21.79 29.20 -1.30
N LEU A 393 21.47 28.11 -2.01
CA LEU A 393 20.23 27.96 -2.77
C LEU A 393 18.98 28.12 -1.89
N VAL A 394 18.99 27.50 -0.70
CA VAL A 394 17.88 27.60 0.25
C VAL A 394 17.77 29.01 0.83
N ARG A 395 18.89 29.67 1.14
CA ARG A 395 18.90 31.07 1.59
C ARG A 395 18.39 32.03 0.51
N HIS A 396 18.81 31.85 -0.74
CA HIS A 396 18.31 32.62 -1.88
C HIS A 396 16.79 32.47 -2.02
N HIS A 397 16.29 31.23 -2.00
CA HIS A 397 14.86 30.96 -2.05
C HIS A 397 14.10 31.61 -0.88
N GLN A 398 14.61 31.51 0.36
CA GLN A 398 14.02 32.18 1.51
C GLN A 398 13.99 33.70 1.36
N SER A 399 15.05 34.30 0.78
CA SER A 399 15.08 35.74 0.53
C SER A 399 14.01 36.14 -0.47
N ARG A 400 13.92 35.45 -1.61
CA ARG A 400 12.87 35.68 -2.62
C ARG A 400 11.46 35.49 -2.04
N ASN A 401 11.26 34.44 -1.24
CA ASN A 401 9.98 34.15 -0.61
C ASN A 401 9.54 35.23 0.41
N ARG A 402 10.43 36.09 0.91
CA ARG A 402 10.03 37.24 1.75
C ARG A 402 9.45 38.38 0.92
N GLU A 403 9.84 38.50 -0.34
CA GLU A 403 9.39 39.53 -1.26
C GLU A 403 8.14 39.07 -2.01
N ASP A 404 8.20 37.88 -2.60
CA ASP A 404 7.10 37.20 -3.27
C ASP A 404 7.12 35.72 -2.84
N PRO A 405 6.23 35.29 -1.93
CA PRO A 405 6.17 33.91 -1.46
C PRO A 405 5.83 32.88 -2.55
N ASN A 406 5.18 33.32 -3.64
CA ASN A 406 4.55 32.44 -4.62
C ASN A 406 5.28 32.42 -5.97
N TRP A 407 6.32 33.24 -6.16
CA TRP A 407 7.03 33.41 -7.43
C TRP A 407 7.35 32.09 -8.18
N CYS A 408 7.90 31.09 -7.48
CA CYS A 408 8.18 29.77 -8.05
C CYS A 408 6.90 29.05 -8.47
N LEU A 409 5.86 29.10 -7.63
CA LEU A 409 4.62 28.36 -7.83
C LEU A 409 3.77 28.97 -8.95
N GLU A 410 3.73 30.31 -9.04
CA GLU A 410 3.08 31.02 -10.14
C GLU A 410 3.73 30.69 -11.48
N GLU A 411 5.05 30.61 -11.55
CA GLU A 411 5.76 30.22 -12.77
C GLU A 411 5.51 28.73 -13.12
N VAL A 412 5.60 27.81 -12.14
CA VAL A 412 5.23 26.38 -12.34
C VAL A 412 3.83 26.26 -12.93
N TRP A 413 2.88 27.03 -12.39
CA TRP A 413 1.50 26.99 -12.82
C TRP A 413 1.30 27.62 -14.19
N ALA A 414 1.91 28.76 -14.47
CA ALA A 414 1.85 29.43 -15.77
C ALA A 414 2.37 28.51 -16.88
N GLU A 415 3.48 27.80 -16.65
CA GLU A 415 4.02 26.83 -17.60
C GLU A 415 3.10 25.62 -17.80
N ALA A 416 2.47 25.13 -16.72
CA ALA A 416 1.50 24.05 -16.80
C ALA A 416 0.23 24.45 -17.58
N VAL A 417 -0.20 25.71 -17.45
CA VAL A 417 -1.29 26.30 -18.22
C VAL A 417 -0.90 26.41 -19.69
N ALA A 418 0.28 26.96 -19.99
CA ALA A 418 0.78 27.11 -21.35
C ALA A 418 0.93 25.76 -22.07
N ALA A 419 1.36 24.72 -21.36
CA ALA A 419 1.49 23.38 -21.92
C ALA A 419 0.15 22.67 -22.17
N GLY A 420 -0.97 23.18 -21.63
CA GLY A 420 -2.30 22.59 -21.80
C GLY A 420 -2.46 21.17 -21.22
N ALA A 421 -1.50 20.70 -20.41
CA ALA A 421 -1.49 19.34 -19.91
C ALA A 421 -2.59 19.09 -18.85
N GLY A 422 -3.20 17.91 -18.93
CA GLY A 422 -4.23 17.45 -17.98
C GLY A 422 -3.66 17.03 -16.62
N VAL A 423 -2.34 16.82 -16.53
CA VAL A 423 -1.64 16.53 -15.29
C VAL A 423 -0.43 17.45 -15.13
N LEU A 424 -0.33 18.15 -13.99
CA LEU A 424 0.88 18.82 -13.53
C LEU A 424 1.58 17.90 -12.52
N LEU A 425 2.83 17.54 -12.79
CA LEU A 425 3.67 16.74 -11.89
C LEU A 425 4.78 17.61 -11.30
N MET A 426 4.72 17.85 -9.98
CA MET A 426 5.73 18.61 -9.25
C MET A 426 6.57 17.67 -8.36
N PRO A 427 7.85 17.39 -8.69
CA PRO A 427 8.65 16.37 -8.02
C PRO A 427 9.31 16.83 -6.70
N ASP A 428 9.22 18.12 -6.37
CA ASP A 428 9.97 18.76 -5.27
C ASP A 428 9.11 19.68 -4.40
N PHE A 429 7.91 19.22 -4.05
CA PHE A 429 7.03 19.85 -3.06
C PHE A 429 7.65 19.79 -1.65
N ARG A 430 7.76 20.94 -0.97
CA ARG A 430 8.64 21.11 0.20
C ARG A 430 8.00 21.71 1.44
N SER A 431 6.91 22.48 1.35
CA SER A 431 6.36 23.18 2.51
C SER A 431 4.83 23.15 2.62
N LEU A 432 4.31 23.35 3.84
CA LEU A 432 2.88 23.52 4.08
C LEU A 432 2.33 24.79 3.42
N SER A 433 3.16 25.81 3.25
CA SER A 433 2.79 27.03 2.52
C SER A 433 2.55 26.75 1.04
N ASP A 434 3.40 25.92 0.42
CA ASP A 434 3.20 25.49 -0.98
C ASP A 434 1.87 24.73 -1.12
N LEU A 435 1.54 23.89 -0.14
CA LEU A 435 0.29 23.10 -0.14
C LEU A 435 -0.93 24.02 -0.12
N ARG A 436 -0.95 24.99 0.80
CA ARG A 436 -2.05 25.96 0.92
C ARG A 436 -2.24 26.74 -0.38
N TRP A 437 -1.15 27.10 -1.06
CA TRP A 437 -1.22 27.77 -2.35
C TRP A 437 -1.89 26.87 -3.41
N PHE A 438 -1.49 25.60 -3.51
CA PHE A 438 -2.11 24.64 -4.44
C PHE A 438 -3.58 24.36 -4.11
N GLU A 439 -3.94 24.22 -2.83
CA GLU A 439 -5.33 24.04 -2.40
C GLU A 439 -6.22 25.20 -2.82
N GLN A 440 -5.74 26.44 -2.63
CA GLN A 440 -6.44 27.64 -3.07
C GLN A 440 -6.55 27.71 -4.60
N ARG A 441 -5.47 27.38 -5.32
CA ARG A 441 -5.42 27.47 -6.79
C ARG A 441 -6.30 26.43 -7.48
N CYS A 442 -6.38 25.22 -6.91
CA CYS A 442 -7.17 24.11 -7.43
C CYS A 442 -8.65 24.14 -7.00
N GLY A 443 -9.07 25.12 -6.20
CA GLY A 443 -10.47 25.24 -5.75
C GLY A 443 -10.88 24.16 -4.74
N GLY A 444 -9.92 23.62 -3.98
CA GLY A 444 -10.09 22.54 -3.01
C GLY A 444 -9.28 21.27 -3.31
N ALA A 445 -9.45 20.24 -2.48
CA ALA A 445 -8.65 19.00 -2.51
C ALA A 445 -8.94 18.07 -3.69
N THR A 446 -10.03 18.26 -4.43
CA THR A 446 -10.51 17.32 -5.46
C THR A 446 -9.63 17.25 -6.70
N GLY A 447 -8.63 18.14 -6.84
CA GLY A 447 -7.67 18.15 -7.94
C GLY A 447 -6.22 17.89 -7.52
N LEU A 448 -5.95 17.53 -6.26
CA LEU A 448 -4.61 17.35 -5.71
C LEU A 448 -4.35 15.88 -5.38
N VAL A 449 -3.12 15.42 -5.66
CA VAL A 449 -2.62 14.12 -5.20
C VAL A 449 -1.24 14.31 -4.58
N LEU A 450 -1.12 14.00 -3.29
CA LEU A 450 0.06 14.19 -2.47
C LEU A 450 0.79 12.85 -2.26
N LEU A 451 2.04 12.78 -2.72
CA LEU A 451 2.87 11.57 -2.67
C LEU A 451 4.13 11.78 -1.83
N ARG A 452 4.40 10.91 -0.85
CA ARG A 452 5.63 10.95 -0.03
C ARG A 452 6.57 9.79 -0.35
N ILE A 453 7.80 10.12 -0.69
CA ILE A 453 8.87 9.17 -0.96
C ILE A 453 9.90 9.18 0.16
N GLY A 454 9.92 8.10 0.94
CA GLY A 454 10.92 7.81 1.98
C GLY A 454 12.03 6.90 1.47
N ALA A 455 13.11 6.81 2.23
CA ALA A 455 14.15 5.81 2.11
C ALA A 455 14.93 5.74 3.43
N SER A 456 15.42 4.57 3.80
CA SER A 456 16.32 4.40 4.94
C SER A 456 17.63 5.18 4.76
N ASP A 457 18.28 5.53 5.86
CA ASP A 457 19.55 6.25 5.83
C ASP A 457 20.65 5.46 5.11
N ASP A 458 20.67 4.13 5.21
CA ASP A 458 21.63 3.30 4.49
C ASP A 458 21.39 3.32 2.98
N ALA A 459 20.14 3.27 2.54
CA ALA A 459 19.80 3.43 1.12
C ALA A 459 20.17 4.83 0.61
N ARG A 460 19.96 5.87 1.42
CA ARG A 460 20.37 7.24 1.09
C ARG A 460 21.89 7.33 0.98
N ARG A 461 22.65 6.74 1.92
CA ARG A 461 24.12 6.67 1.90
C ARG A 461 24.66 5.95 0.67
N ALA A 462 24.07 4.80 0.32
CA ALA A 462 24.41 4.07 -0.90
C ALA A 462 24.19 4.91 -2.16
N ARG A 463 23.17 5.78 -2.14
CA ARG A 463 22.92 6.78 -3.19
C ARG A 463 23.79 8.02 -3.04
N GLY A 464 24.85 8.05 -2.23
CA GLY A 464 25.77 9.18 -2.06
C GLY A 464 25.25 10.33 -1.19
N TRP A 465 24.32 10.08 -0.26
CA TRP A 465 23.98 11.04 0.79
C TRP A 465 24.95 10.93 1.95
N GLN A 466 25.42 12.08 2.43
CA GLN A 466 26.19 12.19 3.66
C GLN A 466 25.35 12.97 4.68
N PRO A 467 25.18 12.45 5.91
CA PRO A 467 24.49 13.18 6.98
C PRO A 467 25.17 14.53 7.21
N ASP A 468 24.37 15.59 7.19
CA ASP A 468 24.85 16.95 7.39
C ASP A 468 23.77 17.75 8.09
N ALA A 469 23.93 17.99 9.39
CA ALA A 469 22.92 18.64 10.22
C ALA A 469 22.54 20.04 9.70
N ALA A 470 23.48 20.77 9.06
CA ALA A 470 23.21 22.09 8.51
C ALA A 470 22.37 22.04 7.23
N LYS A 471 22.42 20.94 6.48
CA LYS A 471 21.60 20.72 5.26
C LYS A 471 20.31 19.96 5.55
N ASP A 472 20.36 18.96 6.42
CA ASP A 472 19.22 18.12 6.78
C ASP A 472 18.26 18.79 7.77
N GLY A 473 18.72 19.82 8.49
CA GLY A 473 17.88 20.67 9.36
C GLY A 473 17.25 21.87 8.66
N LEU A 474 17.43 22.02 7.34
CA LEU A 474 16.79 23.11 6.59
C LEU A 474 15.28 22.88 6.47
N TYR A 475 14.48 23.95 6.53
CA TYR A 475 13.02 23.87 6.40
C TYR A 475 12.59 23.08 5.15
N SER A 476 13.33 23.24 4.05
CA SER A 476 13.08 22.55 2.78
C SER A 476 13.20 21.01 2.84
N GLU A 477 13.68 20.46 3.96
CA GLU A 477 13.81 19.03 4.22
C GLU A 477 12.95 18.54 5.40
N THR A 478 12.54 19.43 6.32
CA THR A 478 11.86 19.06 7.58
C THR A 478 10.42 19.53 7.69
N ASP A 479 9.98 20.54 6.92
CA ASP A 479 8.67 21.19 7.12
C ASP A 479 7.48 20.24 6.96
N LEU A 480 7.64 19.17 6.17
CA LEU A 480 6.62 18.16 5.91
C LEU A 480 6.83 16.84 6.70
N ASP A 481 7.74 16.81 7.67
CA ASP A 481 8.03 15.57 8.43
C ASP A 481 6.89 15.14 9.35
N SER A 482 6.10 16.10 9.86
CA SER A 482 4.91 15.84 10.68
C SER A 482 3.60 15.92 9.90
N PHE A 483 3.64 16.09 8.57
CA PHE A 483 2.44 16.13 7.74
C PHE A 483 1.93 14.71 7.50
N GLU A 484 0.65 14.46 7.80
CA GLU A 484 0.02 13.14 7.72
C GLU A 484 -0.98 13.00 6.56
N GLY A 485 -1.33 14.10 5.88
CA GLY A 485 -2.36 14.13 4.83
C GLY A 485 -1.91 13.60 3.46
N TRP A 486 -1.01 12.61 3.42
CA TRP A 486 -0.52 12.02 2.17
C TRP A 486 -1.53 11.06 1.56
N ASP A 487 -1.76 11.14 0.25
CA ASP A 487 -2.62 10.19 -0.45
C ASP A 487 -1.93 8.83 -0.62
N ALA A 488 -0.62 8.84 -0.83
CA ALA A 488 0.20 7.63 -0.84
C ALA A 488 1.65 7.88 -0.41
N CYS A 489 2.22 6.85 0.23
CA CYS A 489 3.59 6.82 0.70
C CYS A 489 4.34 5.63 0.08
N PHE A 490 5.61 5.82 -0.24
CA PHE A 490 6.49 4.77 -0.75
C PHE A 490 7.81 4.76 0.00
N ASP A 491 8.28 3.56 0.37
CA ASP A 491 9.62 3.35 0.89
C ASP A 491 10.55 2.86 -0.23
N ASN A 492 11.44 3.76 -0.68
CA ASN A 492 12.44 3.50 -1.70
C ASN A 492 13.77 3.01 -1.10
N THR A 493 13.70 2.20 -0.04
CA THR A 493 14.86 1.54 0.57
C THR A 493 15.41 0.42 -0.30
N ALA A 494 14.53 -0.23 -1.08
CA ALA A 494 14.89 -1.26 -2.03
C ALA A 494 15.91 -0.77 -3.07
N ASP A 495 16.85 -1.63 -3.45
CA ASP A 495 17.71 -1.34 -4.59
C ASP A 495 16.93 -1.55 -5.91
N SER A 496 17.23 -0.75 -6.93
CA SER A 496 16.41 -0.55 -8.14
C SER A 496 16.17 -1.79 -9.03
N SER A 497 16.65 -2.98 -8.65
CA SER A 497 16.48 -4.23 -9.40
C SER A 497 15.12 -4.93 -9.19
N ALA A 498 14.32 -4.49 -8.22
CA ALA A 498 13.14 -5.23 -7.77
C ALA A 498 11.80 -4.89 -8.47
N GLY A 499 11.76 -3.87 -9.34
CA GLY A 499 10.51 -3.44 -10.00
C GLY A 499 9.44 -2.85 -9.06
N LEU A 500 9.78 -2.59 -7.80
CA LEU A 500 8.84 -2.12 -6.77
C LEU A 500 8.34 -0.69 -7.02
N VAL A 501 9.17 0.15 -7.65
CA VAL A 501 8.76 1.51 -8.06
C VAL A 501 7.65 1.40 -9.09
N GLU A 502 7.84 0.58 -10.12
CA GLU A 502 6.86 0.36 -11.18
C GLU A 502 5.58 -0.29 -10.63
N GLU A 503 5.71 -1.24 -9.70
CA GLU A 503 4.58 -1.86 -9.01
C GLU A 503 3.80 -0.80 -8.22
N TRP A 504 4.47 -0.03 -7.36
CA TRP A 504 3.81 0.99 -6.54
C TRP A 504 3.18 2.09 -7.40
N VAL A 505 3.88 2.59 -8.42
CA VAL A 505 3.35 3.58 -9.37
C VAL A 505 2.07 3.04 -10.02
N ARG A 506 2.10 1.83 -10.55
CA ARG A 506 0.98 1.22 -11.27
C ARG A 506 -0.22 0.92 -10.37
N HIS A 507 0.02 0.43 -9.16
CA HIS A 507 -1.01 -0.13 -8.28
C HIS A 507 -1.47 0.82 -7.17
N THR A 508 -0.72 1.90 -6.93
CA THR A 508 -0.95 2.82 -5.81
C THR A 508 -1.09 4.26 -6.30
N ALA A 509 -0.11 4.80 -7.00
CA ALA A 509 -0.09 6.22 -7.39
C ALA A 509 -1.04 6.54 -8.56
N VAL A 510 -0.92 5.83 -9.69
CA VAL A 510 -1.72 6.08 -10.90
C VAL A 510 -3.24 5.96 -10.63
N PRO A 511 -3.75 4.92 -9.93
CA PRO A 511 -5.18 4.83 -9.64
C PRO A 511 -5.74 6.04 -8.87
N ARG A 512 -4.98 6.57 -7.91
CA ARG A 512 -5.37 7.77 -7.14
C ARG A 512 -5.41 9.03 -8.03
N ILE A 513 -4.44 9.17 -8.94
CA ILE A 513 -4.40 10.28 -9.90
C ILE A 513 -5.59 10.22 -10.87
N LEU A 514 -5.92 9.02 -11.37
CA LEU A 514 -7.07 8.85 -12.25
C LEU A 514 -8.40 9.14 -11.52
N ALA A 515 -8.50 8.73 -10.25
CA ALA A 515 -9.67 9.02 -9.42
C ALA A 515 -9.86 10.53 -9.18
N ALA A 516 -8.78 11.25 -8.86
CA ALA A 516 -8.81 12.71 -8.67
C ALA A 516 -9.25 13.47 -9.93
N ARG A 517 -9.04 12.93 -11.13
CA ARG A 517 -9.50 13.57 -12.39
C ARG A 517 -11.01 13.47 -12.61
N GLY A 518 -11.75 12.73 -11.77
CA GLY A 518 -13.15 12.40 -12.03
C GLY A 518 -13.32 11.49 -13.25
N GLU A 519 -12.23 10.92 -13.76
CA GLU A 519 -12.25 9.98 -14.88
C GLU A 519 -12.45 8.56 -14.35
N GLY A 520 -13.66 8.26 -13.86
CA GLY A 520 -14.17 6.87 -13.83
C GLY A 520 -14.11 6.20 -15.22
N GLY A 521 -13.90 6.99 -16.27
CA GLY A 521 -13.64 6.61 -17.66
C GLY A 521 -12.18 6.26 -18.00
N GLY A 522 -11.18 6.49 -17.15
CA GLY A 522 -9.77 6.13 -17.43
C GLY A 522 -9.58 4.62 -17.64
N LEU A 523 -10.36 3.84 -16.89
CA LEU A 523 -10.54 2.39 -17.10
C LEU A 523 -11.06 2.01 -18.49
N GLN A 524 -11.71 2.94 -19.20
CA GLN A 524 -12.27 2.72 -20.53
C GLN A 524 -11.28 2.95 -21.67
N ARG A 525 -10.24 3.77 -21.49
CA ARG A 525 -9.21 4.01 -22.53
C ARG A 525 -8.16 2.91 -22.58
N LEU A 526 -7.86 2.29 -21.43
CA LEU A 526 -7.13 1.00 -21.35
C LEU A 526 -7.79 -0.10 -22.20
N ARG A 527 -9.10 0.03 -22.52
CA ARG A 527 -9.89 -0.93 -23.33
C ARG A 527 -9.55 -0.88 -24.82
N ARG A 528 -9.03 0.23 -25.35
CA ARG A 528 -8.80 0.41 -26.80
C ARG A 528 -7.40 0.00 -27.21
N THR A 529 -6.38 0.45 -26.48
CA THR A 529 -4.96 0.12 -26.70
C THR A 529 -4.69 -1.38 -26.52
N ARG A 530 -5.31 -2.04 -25.53
CA ARG A 530 -5.18 -3.50 -25.34
C ARG A 530 -5.87 -4.33 -26.43
N ARG A 531 -6.94 -3.82 -27.06
CA ARG A 531 -7.59 -4.48 -28.21
C ARG A 531 -6.68 -4.41 -29.43
N GLU A 532 -6.00 -3.29 -29.64
CA GLU A 532 -5.09 -3.06 -30.77
C GLU A 532 -3.76 -3.82 -30.61
N GLU A 533 -3.16 -3.84 -29.41
CA GLU A 533 -1.96 -4.64 -29.12
C GLU A 533 -2.20 -6.16 -29.18
N ARG A 534 -3.36 -6.63 -28.71
CA ARG A 534 -3.75 -8.05 -28.81
C ARG A 534 -4.02 -8.45 -30.26
N ARG A 535 -4.56 -7.54 -31.08
CA ARG A 535 -4.79 -7.76 -32.52
C ARG A 535 -3.47 -7.76 -33.31
N ALA A 536 -2.52 -6.88 -32.96
CA ALA A 536 -1.18 -6.85 -33.53
C ALA A 536 -0.36 -8.11 -33.19
N ARG A 537 -0.41 -8.59 -31.93
CA ARG A 537 0.25 -9.85 -31.52
C ARG A 537 -0.36 -11.11 -32.15
N LEU A 538 -1.66 -11.09 -32.44
CA LEU A 538 -2.35 -12.18 -33.14
C LEU A 538 -2.05 -12.18 -34.65
N HIS A 539 -1.93 -11.01 -35.29
CA HIS A 539 -1.47 -10.91 -36.68
C HIS A 539 -0.01 -11.34 -36.85
N ALA A 540 0.90 -10.90 -35.96
CA ALA A 540 2.30 -11.33 -35.97
C ALA A 540 2.50 -12.85 -35.74
N ARG A 541 1.58 -13.51 -35.04
CA ARG A 541 1.55 -14.98 -34.86
C ARG A 541 0.84 -15.72 -36.01
N GLY A 542 -0.01 -15.03 -36.77
CA GLY A 542 -0.70 -15.57 -37.94
C GLY A 542 0.24 -15.71 -39.16
N ASP A 543 1.06 -14.69 -39.41
CA ASP A 543 2.02 -14.69 -40.52
C ASP A 543 3.19 -15.68 -40.31
N ALA A 544 3.48 -16.05 -39.05
CA ALA A 544 4.48 -17.08 -38.74
C ALA A 544 3.99 -18.52 -38.98
N ARG A 545 2.69 -18.74 -39.21
CA ARG A 545 2.09 -20.07 -39.44
C ARG A 545 1.81 -20.39 -40.91
N SER A 546 2.05 -19.45 -41.82
CA SER A 546 1.83 -19.61 -43.27
C SER A 546 3.11 -19.87 -44.07
N ALA A 547 4.27 -20.03 -43.42
CA ALA A 547 5.46 -20.53 -44.10
C ALA A 547 5.33 -22.05 -44.36
N PRO A 548 5.42 -22.53 -45.62
CA PRO A 548 5.33 -23.95 -45.91
C PRO A 548 6.53 -24.71 -45.32
N ALA A 549 6.25 -25.81 -44.62
CA ALA A 549 7.25 -26.67 -43.99
C ALA A 549 8.16 -27.32 -45.05
N ALA A 550 9.48 -27.27 -44.82
CA ALA A 550 10.45 -28.00 -45.63
C ALA A 550 10.24 -29.52 -45.48
N PRO A 551 10.35 -30.30 -46.57
CA PRO A 551 10.16 -31.75 -46.50
C PRO A 551 11.30 -32.42 -45.70
N PRO A 552 10.99 -33.53 -45.00
CA PRO A 552 11.95 -34.20 -44.12
C PRO A 552 13.11 -34.85 -44.90
N PRO A 553 14.31 -34.93 -44.31
CA PRO A 553 15.47 -35.54 -44.95
C PRO A 553 15.25 -37.05 -45.15
N GLN A 554 15.53 -37.53 -46.37
CA GLN A 554 15.47 -38.94 -46.72
C GLN A 554 16.58 -39.70 -45.96
N GLY A 555 16.19 -40.71 -45.19
CA GLY A 555 17.11 -41.58 -44.46
C GLY A 555 17.99 -42.43 -45.39
N PRO A 556 19.16 -42.88 -44.92
CA PRO A 556 20.13 -43.60 -45.75
C PRO A 556 19.60 -44.99 -46.15
N PRO A 557 19.97 -45.50 -47.34
CA PRO A 557 19.51 -46.80 -47.83
C PRO A 557 20.12 -47.96 -47.05
N ALA A 558 19.31 -48.97 -46.76
CA ALA A 558 19.70 -50.20 -46.08
C ALA A 558 20.71 -51.02 -46.91
N THR A 559 21.83 -51.39 -46.30
CA THR A 559 22.75 -52.43 -46.82
C THR A 559 22.21 -53.83 -46.50
N PRO A 560 22.32 -54.80 -47.42
CA PRO A 560 21.82 -56.16 -47.21
C PRO A 560 22.77 -56.98 -46.33
N PHE A 561 22.21 -57.75 -45.39
CA PHE A 561 22.92 -58.84 -44.75
C PHE A 561 23.16 -59.96 -45.77
N GLY A 562 24.42 -60.39 -45.91
CA GLY A 562 24.81 -61.62 -46.59
C GLY A 562 25.46 -62.57 -45.59
N VAL A 563 24.87 -63.77 -45.52
CA VAL A 563 25.32 -65.10 -45.08
C VAL A 563 26.65 -65.21 -44.31
#